data_AF-A0A8T4N588-F1
#
_entry.id   AF-A0A8T4N588-F1
#
_cell.length_a   1.000
_cell.length_b   1.000
_cell.length_c   1.000
_cell.angle_alpha   90.00
_cell.angle_beta   90.00
_cell.angle_gamma   90.00
#
_symmetry.space_group_name_H-M   'P 1'
#
loop_
_entity.id
_entity.type
_entity.pdbx_description
1 polymer ?
#
loop_
_entity_poly.entity_id
_entity_poly.type
_entity_poly.pdbx_seq_one_letter_code
_entity_poly.pdbx_strand_id
1 'polypeptide(L)'
;MPREIRKKAVKNNIEYNNWESHFNLISTGKHYEINPTEYDLFITGSDLLNIMTKTTSSRGININQIYKDFYLKFPNILIVDRKNMPLEEDAKKILQQNSNILYETCPMEISGNKIRQTYREGKDISTMVSPPTWAAIKEHIHIFA
;
A
#
# COMPACT_ATOMS: atom_id res chain seq x y z
N MET A 1 -1.76 -16.63 32.66
CA MET A 1 -2.82 -16.58 31.63
C MET A 1 -3.20 -17.99 31.20
N PRO A 2 -4.50 -18.35 31.09
CA PRO A 2 -4.93 -19.72 30.86
C PRO A 2 -4.61 -20.22 29.44
N ARG A 3 -4.20 -21.48 29.33
CA ARG A 3 -3.78 -22.18 28.09
C ARG A 3 -4.85 -22.26 26.98
N GLU A 4 -6.08 -21.86 27.24
CA GLU A 4 -7.21 -21.99 26.31
C GLU A 4 -7.24 -20.91 25.21
N ILE A 5 -6.65 -19.73 25.44
CA ILE A 5 -6.62 -18.66 24.44
C ILE A 5 -5.68 -19.01 23.27
N ARG A 6 -4.64 -19.84 23.51
CA ARG A 6 -3.68 -20.24 22.47
C ARG A 6 -4.22 -21.24 21.44
N LYS A 7 -5.35 -21.91 21.71
CA LYS A 7 -5.91 -22.92 20.78
C LYS A 7 -6.91 -22.35 19.78
N LYS A 8 -7.42 -21.13 19.97
CA LYS A 8 -8.35 -20.50 19.00
C LYS A 8 -7.65 -19.87 17.79
N ALA A 9 -6.38 -19.51 17.91
CA ALA A 9 -5.61 -18.89 16.83
C ALA A 9 -5.11 -19.88 15.75
N VAL A 10 -5.26 -21.20 15.96
CA VAL A 10 -4.68 -22.24 15.07
C VAL A 10 -5.77 -23.00 14.30
N LYS A 11 -7.02 -22.52 14.29
CA LYS A 11 -8.16 -23.22 13.68
C LYS A 11 -8.88 -22.48 12.56
N ASN A 12 -8.27 -21.39 12.05
CA ASN A 12 -8.61 -20.89 10.73
C ASN A 12 -7.49 -21.31 9.80
N ASN A 13 -7.66 -22.49 9.18
CA ASN A 13 -7.04 -22.79 7.90
C ASN A 13 -7.52 -21.72 6.92
N ILE A 14 -6.84 -20.58 6.90
CA ILE A 14 -6.89 -19.69 5.75
C ILE A 14 -6.08 -20.44 4.69
N GLU A 15 -6.77 -21.27 3.91
CA GLU A 15 -6.24 -21.78 2.66
C GLU A 15 -5.89 -20.56 1.80
N TYR A 16 -4.59 -20.28 1.68
CA TYR A 16 -4.01 -19.26 0.80
C TYR A 16 -4.15 -19.62 -0.68
N ASN A 17 -5.30 -20.14 -1.09
CA ASN A 17 -5.54 -20.71 -2.41
C ASN A 17 -6.68 -20.02 -3.17
N ASN A 18 -6.79 -18.69 -3.10
CA ASN A 18 -7.61 -17.97 -4.08
C ASN A 18 -7.16 -16.51 -4.28
N TRP A 19 -5.98 -16.34 -4.86
CA TRP A 19 -5.54 -15.02 -5.36
C TRP A 19 -6.39 -14.58 -6.57
N GLU A 20 -6.92 -15.53 -7.35
CA GLU A 20 -7.74 -15.27 -8.55
C GLU A 20 -9.12 -14.66 -8.22
N SER A 21 -9.75 -15.06 -7.11
CA SER A 21 -11.05 -14.50 -6.72
C SER A 21 -10.97 -13.02 -6.34
N HIS A 22 -9.86 -12.59 -5.71
CA HIS A 22 -9.66 -11.19 -5.32
C HIS A 22 -9.39 -10.27 -6.53
N PHE A 23 -8.67 -10.78 -7.54
CA PHE A 23 -8.40 -10.01 -8.75
C PHE A 23 -9.66 -9.78 -9.61
N ASN A 24 -10.54 -10.78 -9.69
CA ASN A 24 -11.79 -10.66 -10.45
C ASN A 24 -12.74 -9.61 -9.88
N LEU A 25 -12.75 -9.37 -8.56
CA LEU A 25 -13.65 -8.40 -7.96
C LEU A 25 -13.26 -6.94 -8.24
N ILE A 26 -11.95 -6.63 -8.38
CA ILE A 26 -11.47 -5.27 -8.70
C ILE A 26 -11.96 -4.82 -10.09
N SER A 27 -12.12 -5.76 -11.02
CA SER A 27 -12.59 -5.49 -12.39
C SER A 27 -14.06 -5.06 -12.50
N THR A 28 -14.86 -5.24 -11.44
CA THR A 28 -16.33 -5.05 -11.49
C THR A 28 -16.81 -3.66 -11.08
N GLY A 29 -15.92 -2.75 -10.67
CA GLY A 29 -16.30 -1.39 -10.28
C GLY A 29 -17.16 -1.30 -9.02
N LYS A 30 -17.29 -2.39 -8.24
CA LYS A 30 -17.99 -2.36 -6.95
C LYS A 30 -17.15 -1.58 -5.93
N HIS A 31 -17.76 -0.57 -5.31
CA HIS A 31 -17.18 0.14 -4.18
C HIS A 31 -17.08 -0.81 -2.98
N TYR A 32 -15.88 -0.97 -2.43
CA TYR A 32 -15.70 -1.63 -1.14
C TYR A 32 -15.91 -0.60 -0.04
N GLU A 33 -16.91 -0.82 0.82
CA GLU A 33 -16.90 -0.24 2.14
C GLU A 33 -15.91 -1.04 2.98
N ILE A 34 -14.71 -0.51 3.16
CA ILE A 34 -13.74 -1.08 4.09
C ILE A 34 -14.24 -0.74 5.50
N ASN A 35 -14.63 -1.74 6.28
CA ASN A 35 -14.89 -1.56 7.71
C ASN A 35 -13.54 -1.55 8.44
N PRO A 36 -13.02 -0.39 8.87
CA PRO A 36 -11.65 -0.28 9.38
C PRO A 36 -11.46 -1.00 10.73
N THR A 37 -12.57 -1.32 11.41
CA THR A 37 -12.56 -2.07 12.67
C THR A 37 -12.30 -3.57 12.48
N GLU A 38 -12.35 -4.07 11.24
CA GLU A 38 -12.02 -5.47 10.90
C GLU A 38 -10.52 -5.67 10.64
N TYR A 39 -9.77 -4.60 10.39
CA TYR A 39 -8.36 -4.66 10.03
C TYR A 39 -7.50 -4.03 11.13
N ASP A 40 -6.77 -4.87 11.86
CA ASP A 40 -5.89 -4.41 12.93
C ASP A 40 -4.72 -3.54 12.42
N LEU A 41 -4.33 -3.66 11.15
CA LEU A 41 -3.16 -3.00 10.58
C LEU A 41 -3.41 -2.51 9.15
N PHE A 42 -3.06 -1.24 8.88
CA PHE A 42 -3.02 -0.67 7.53
C PHE A 42 -1.58 -0.46 7.06
N ILE A 43 -1.24 -0.84 5.82
CA ILE A 43 0.10 -0.67 5.24
C ILE A 43 0.04 0.42 4.17
N THR A 44 0.92 1.42 4.24
CA THR A 44 0.95 2.52 3.29
C THR A 44 2.34 3.08 3.04
N GLY A 45 2.51 3.74 1.89
CA GLY A 45 3.65 4.60 1.63
C GLY A 45 3.47 6.00 2.23
N SER A 46 4.60 6.66 2.51
CA SER A 46 4.66 8.01 3.09
C SER A 46 4.20 9.10 2.12
N ASP A 47 4.29 8.82 0.82
CA ASP A 47 3.88 9.72 -0.27
C ASP A 47 2.39 10.09 -0.20
N LEU A 48 1.53 9.10 0.08
CA LEU A 48 0.10 9.31 0.26
C LEU A 48 -0.24 10.00 1.59
N LEU A 49 0.52 9.70 2.65
CA LEU A 49 0.31 10.31 3.96
C LEU A 49 0.64 11.81 3.97
N ASN A 50 1.66 12.22 3.21
CA ASN A 50 2.03 13.62 3.03
C ASN A 50 0.95 14.42 2.27
N ILE A 51 -0.08 13.79 1.71
CA ILE A 51 -1.23 14.52 1.13
C ILE A 51 -2.10 15.13 2.23
N MET A 52 -2.13 14.55 3.44
CA MET A 52 -2.94 15.04 4.57
C MET A 52 -2.55 16.45 5.04
N THR A 53 -1.31 16.85 4.79
CA THR A 53 -0.74 18.15 5.20
C THR A 53 -0.83 19.21 4.10
N LYS A 54 -1.06 18.83 2.84
CA LYS A 54 -1.09 19.77 1.71
C LYS A 54 -2.30 20.68 1.78
N THR A 55 -2.11 21.97 1.57
CA THR A 55 -3.17 22.98 1.56
C THR A 55 -3.94 22.98 0.23
N THR A 56 -5.05 22.23 0.18
CA THR A 56 -6.17 22.32 -0.77
C THR A 56 -5.87 22.19 -2.27
N SER A 57 -6.66 21.34 -2.94
CA SER A 57 -6.61 21.22 -4.40
C SER A 57 -7.17 22.47 -5.09
N SER A 58 -6.64 22.79 -6.27
CA SER A 58 -7.11 23.86 -7.18
C SER A 58 -8.57 23.70 -7.65
N ARG A 59 -9.28 22.65 -7.21
CA ARG A 59 -10.66 22.31 -7.62
C ARG A 59 -11.68 22.36 -6.48
N GLY A 60 -11.34 22.94 -5.32
CA GLY A 60 -12.28 23.12 -4.19
C GLY A 60 -12.58 21.84 -3.40
N ILE A 61 -12.09 20.67 -3.84
CA ILE A 61 -12.13 19.44 -3.06
C ILE A 61 -11.01 19.49 -2.02
N ASN A 62 -11.37 19.39 -0.75
CA ASN A 62 -10.44 19.26 0.36
C ASN A 62 -9.91 17.81 0.43
N ILE A 63 -9.05 17.47 -0.53
CA ILE A 63 -8.44 16.13 -0.67
C ILE A 63 -7.76 15.72 0.65
N ASN A 64 -7.11 16.67 1.30
CA ASN A 64 -6.45 16.52 2.58
C ASN A 64 -7.42 16.04 3.68
N GLN A 65 -8.65 16.55 3.74
CA GLN A 65 -9.66 16.06 4.69
C GLN A 65 -10.10 14.62 4.39
N ILE A 66 -10.32 14.27 3.11
CA ILE A 66 -10.68 12.90 2.71
C ILE A 66 -9.62 11.90 3.18
N TYR A 67 -8.35 12.25 3.00
CA TYR A 67 -7.24 11.40 3.43
C TYR A 67 -7.18 11.29 4.95
N LYS A 68 -7.34 12.40 5.69
CA LYS A 68 -7.42 12.36 7.16
C LYS A 68 -8.56 11.45 7.63
N ASP A 69 -9.76 11.64 7.11
CA ASP A 69 -10.94 10.85 7.49
C ASP A 69 -10.76 9.36 7.17
N PHE A 70 -9.97 9.02 6.16
CA PHE A 70 -9.63 7.65 5.83
C PHE A 70 -8.58 7.07 6.80
N TYR A 71 -7.40 7.69 6.89
CA TYR A 71 -6.27 7.13 7.64
C TYR A 71 -6.49 7.12 9.15
N LEU A 72 -7.20 8.11 9.70
CA LEU A 72 -7.45 8.20 11.15
C LEU A 72 -8.42 7.14 11.67
N LYS A 73 -9.02 6.32 10.79
CA LYS A 73 -9.85 5.18 11.19
C LYS A 73 -9.04 3.95 11.60
N PHE A 74 -7.75 3.90 11.29
CA PHE A 74 -6.92 2.72 11.51
C PHE A 74 -6.10 2.84 12.82
N PRO A 75 -6.25 1.91 13.77
CA PRO A 75 -5.56 1.98 15.06
C PRO A 75 -4.06 1.67 14.95
N ASN A 76 -3.65 0.84 13.98
CA ASN A 76 -2.23 0.60 13.69
C ASN A 76 -1.93 0.86 12.21
N ILE A 77 -0.83 1.57 11.95
CA ILE A 77 -0.38 1.90 10.60
C ILE A 77 1.10 1.52 10.47
N LEU A 78 1.42 0.67 9.49
CA LEU A 78 2.77 0.39 9.05
C LEU A 78 3.11 1.31 7.87
N ILE A 79 4.07 2.19 8.09
CA ILE A 79 4.56 3.14 7.10
C ILE A 79 5.80 2.54 6.45
N VAL A 80 5.73 2.34 5.13
CA VAL A 80 6.86 1.90 4.32
C VAL A 80 7.54 3.13 3.72
N ASP A 81 8.57 3.60 4.41
CA ASP A 81 9.34 4.77 4.01
C ASP A 81 10.24 4.48 2.81
N ARG A 82 10.34 5.47 1.92
CA ARG A 82 11.38 5.53 0.89
C ARG A 82 12.40 6.56 1.30
N LYS A 83 13.69 6.24 1.15
CA LYS A 83 14.80 7.12 1.52
C LYS A 83 14.67 8.55 0.95
N ASN A 84 14.17 8.66 -0.28
CA ASN A 84 14.05 9.93 -1.00
C ASN A 84 12.68 10.61 -0.85
N MET A 85 11.76 10.03 -0.09
CA MET A 85 10.44 10.61 0.17
C MET A 85 9.95 10.21 1.57
N PRO A 86 10.57 10.77 2.62
CA PRO A 86 10.18 10.49 4.00
C PRO A 86 8.81 11.07 4.32
N LEU A 87 8.18 10.54 5.36
CA LEU A 87 7.00 11.15 5.96
C LEU A 87 7.32 12.55 6.51
N GLU A 88 6.50 13.54 6.16
CA GLU A 88 6.59 14.89 6.68
C GLU A 88 6.25 14.93 8.18
N GLU A 89 6.97 15.76 8.95
CA GLU A 89 6.79 15.84 10.41
C GLU A 89 5.36 16.22 10.83
N ASP A 90 4.67 17.05 10.04
CA ASP A 90 3.28 17.41 10.36
C ASP A 90 2.31 16.24 10.10
N ALA A 91 2.55 15.44 9.07
CA ALA A 91 1.75 14.24 8.81
C ALA A 91 1.98 13.21 9.93
N LYS A 92 3.24 13.06 10.36
CA LYS A 92 3.63 12.22 11.49
C LYS A 92 2.91 12.60 12.78
N LYS A 93 2.90 13.89 13.15
CA LYS A 93 2.19 14.38 14.35
C LYS A 93 0.70 14.08 14.31
N ILE A 94 0.04 14.28 13.17
CA ILE A 94 -1.40 14.00 13.01
C ILE A 94 -1.70 12.53 13.26
N LEU A 95 -0.88 11.63 12.69
CA LEU A 95 -1.06 10.19 12.83
C LEU A 95 -0.77 9.71 14.24
N GLN A 96 0.31 10.19 14.88
CA GLN A 96 0.71 9.75 16.23
C GLN A 96 -0.32 10.08 17.32
N GLN A 97 -1.21 11.04 17.06
CA GLN A 97 -2.31 11.38 17.97
C GLN A 97 -3.45 10.34 17.95
N ASN A 98 -3.55 9.53 16.89
CA ASN A 98 -4.73 8.68 16.64
C ASN A 98 -4.37 7.21 16.39
N SER A 99 -3.13 6.91 16.03
CA SER A 99 -2.70 5.59 15.59
C SER A 99 -1.35 5.21 16.20
N ASN A 100 -1.17 3.92 16.45
CA ASN A 100 0.13 3.32 16.71
C ASN A 100 0.89 3.17 15.38
N ILE A 101 2.03 3.85 15.25
CA ILE A 101 2.79 3.89 14.00
C ILE A 101 4.00 2.96 14.08
N LEU A 102 4.11 2.09 13.08
CA LEU A 102 5.27 1.25 12.81
C LEU A 102 5.98 1.78 11.55
N TYR A 103 7.31 1.67 11.52
CA TYR A 103 8.12 2.11 10.38
C TYR A 103 8.90 0.94 9.80
N GLU A 104 8.89 0.83 8.47
CA GLU A 104 9.75 -0.06 7.71
C GLU A 104 10.41 0.73 6.58
N THR A 105 11.69 0.49 6.32
CA THR A 105 12.39 1.13 5.20
C THR A 105 12.44 0.17 4.03
N CYS A 106 11.94 0.58 2.86
CA CYS A 106 12.09 -0.24 1.67
C CYS A 106 13.58 -0.30 1.25
N PRO A 107 14.20 -1.50 1.22
CA PRO A 107 15.63 -1.63 0.92
C PRO A 107 15.95 -1.38 -0.56
N MET A 108 14.94 -1.42 -1.43
CA MET A 108 15.13 -1.40 -2.87
C MET A 108 14.39 -0.24 -3.52
N GLU A 109 15.15 0.65 -4.16
CA GLU A 109 14.61 1.80 -4.87
C GLU A 109 14.41 1.47 -6.37
N ILE A 110 13.38 0.66 -6.63
CA ILE A 110 12.89 0.40 -7.99
C ILE A 110 11.51 1.04 -8.12
N SER A 111 11.41 2.03 -9.02
CA SER A 111 10.15 2.66 -9.39
C SER A 111 9.65 2.15 -10.74
N GLY A 112 8.34 2.24 -10.98
CA GLY A 112 7.77 1.95 -12.29
C GLY A 112 8.37 2.81 -13.41
N ASN A 113 8.72 4.07 -13.13
CA ASN A 113 9.43 4.93 -14.09
C ASN A 113 10.80 4.38 -14.46
N LYS A 114 11.57 3.90 -13.46
CA LYS A 114 12.89 3.31 -13.69
C LYS A 114 12.79 2.03 -14.53
N ILE A 115 11.81 1.17 -14.26
CA ILE A 115 11.56 -0.05 -15.05
C ILE A 115 11.24 0.31 -16.51
N ARG A 116 10.30 1.25 -16.72
CA ARG A 116 9.93 1.72 -18.07
C ARG A 116 11.11 2.31 -18.84
N GLN A 117 11.88 3.18 -18.18
CA GLN A 117 13.04 3.80 -18.79
C GLN A 117 14.11 2.76 -19.17
N THR A 118 14.41 1.82 -18.27
CA THR A 118 15.36 0.72 -18.52
C THR A 118 14.93 -0.11 -19.73
N TYR A 119 13.63 -0.42 -19.82
CA TYR A 119 13.07 -1.14 -20.97
C TYR A 119 13.18 -0.34 -22.28
N ARG A 120 12.84 0.95 -22.28
CA ARG A 120 12.97 1.84 -23.46
C ARG A 120 14.41 1.97 -23.97
N GLU A 121 15.38 1.85 -23.06
CA GLU A 121 16.81 1.80 -23.39
C GLU A 121 17.26 0.44 -23.96
N GLY A 122 16.35 -0.51 -24.16
CA GLY A 122 16.63 -1.85 -24.68
C GLY A 122 17.33 -2.78 -23.69
N LYS A 123 17.33 -2.42 -22.39
CA LYS A 123 17.98 -3.23 -21.34
C LYS A 123 17.00 -4.25 -20.75
N ASP A 124 17.55 -5.34 -20.24
CA ASP A 124 16.77 -6.37 -19.55
C ASP A 124 16.24 -5.84 -18.21
N ILE A 125 14.95 -6.07 -17.95
CA ILE A 125 14.24 -5.71 -16.72
C ILE A 125 13.76 -6.93 -15.93
N SER A 126 14.06 -8.16 -16.39
CA SER A 126 13.60 -9.41 -15.77
C SER A 126 14.00 -9.56 -14.31
N THR A 127 15.09 -8.90 -13.89
CA THR A 127 15.61 -8.88 -12.52
C THR A 127 15.07 -7.74 -11.67
N MET A 128 14.34 -6.79 -12.27
CA MET A 128 13.74 -5.64 -11.57
C MET A 128 12.33 -5.94 -11.03
N VAL A 129 11.75 -7.06 -11.44
CA VAL A 129 10.44 -7.55 -10.99
C VAL A 129 10.57 -9.03 -10.63
N SER A 130 9.59 -9.58 -9.89
CA SER A 130 9.60 -11.01 -9.60
C SER A 130 9.46 -11.84 -10.90
N PRO A 131 10.04 -13.05 -10.99
CA PRO A 131 9.89 -13.90 -12.19
C PRO A 131 8.44 -14.18 -12.59
N PRO A 132 7.49 -14.44 -11.65
CA PRO A 132 6.06 -14.57 -12.00
C PRO A 132 5.48 -13.28 -12.59
N THR A 133 5.83 -12.12 -12.03
CA THR A 133 5.41 -10.82 -12.57
C THR A 133 5.95 -10.62 -13.98
N TRP A 134 7.24 -10.92 -14.21
CA TRP A 134 7.86 -10.82 -15.52
C TRP A 134 7.17 -11.72 -16.54
N ALA A 135 6.94 -12.98 -16.19
CA ALA A 135 6.25 -13.93 -17.05
C ALA A 135 4.87 -13.43 -17.50
N ALA A 136 4.14 -12.76 -16.61
CA ALA A 136 2.82 -12.20 -16.90
C ALA A 136 2.86 -10.93 -17.77
N ILE A 137 3.89 -10.07 -17.62
CA ILE A 137 3.90 -8.76 -18.29
C ILE A 137 4.76 -8.71 -19.55
N LYS A 138 5.70 -9.64 -19.75
CA LYS A 138 6.71 -9.57 -20.84
C LYS A 138 6.12 -9.46 -22.24
N GLU A 139 4.96 -10.06 -22.49
CA GLU A 139 4.28 -10.01 -23.80
C GLU A 139 3.53 -8.68 -24.01
N HIS A 140 3.18 -8.00 -22.91
CA HIS A 140 2.43 -6.74 -22.89
C HIS A 140 3.28 -5.54 -22.50
N ILE A 141 4.60 -5.72 -22.34
CA ILE A 141 5.48 -4.71 -21.76
C ILE A 141 5.54 -3.42 -22.61
N HIS A 142 5.27 -3.52 -23.91
CA HIS A 142 5.16 -2.40 -24.84
C HIS A 142 4.01 -1.44 -24.51
N ILE A 143 2.97 -1.89 -23.79
CA ILE A 143 1.86 -1.04 -23.32
C ILE A 143 2.34 -0.06 -22.23
N PHE A 144 3.39 -0.45 -21.50
CA PHE A 144 4.00 0.38 -20.47
C PHE A 144 5.15 1.24 -21.01
N ALA A 145 5.64 0.97 -22.23
CA ALA A 145 6.65 1.77 -22.91
C ALA A 145 6.03 3.03 -23.54
#